data_AF-A0A2H2ZPT8-F1
#
_entry.id   AF-A0A2H2ZPT8-F1
#
_cell.length_a   1.000
_cell.length_b   1.000
_cell.length_c   1.000
_cell.angle_alpha   90.00
_cell.angle_beta   90.00
_cell.angle_gamma   90.00
#
_symmetry.space_group_name_H-M   'P 1'
#
loop_
_entity.id
_entity.type
_entity.pdbx_description
1 polymer ?
#
loop_
_entity_poly.entity_id
_entity_poly.type
_entity_poly.pdbx_seq_one_letter_code
_entity_poly.pdbx_strand_id
1 'polypeptide(L)'
;MTLELFAAALQRRHWEKAYKRYDGMMEQVNSQEPNMRALAIRSLLWVTFARRPMTGPEIQHAVIVKAGDRRLDGRELPTVDGIIEACGGFLATNAEDGILQLADPWMSRWLRANWPNWLRDTHEGITATICLTYLLFDVFGTGFCTSDDDFENRLRSYPFYSYAAHNWIHHSRNDLRGNPLIWDFLQSEEKVSASYQALMADKGSAGYSQAPPSRVTGLHLAVHFGLKPIVRDLLQHTFDPDVTDSHGRTPLSWAAESDRPGIVVTLLEQGADVNNSENKEGFAPISWAAWKGLRKVMDPLLQFGADTDARDSNLYTPLILATWNGHREIVELLVDKGAYIDAADVSGRTPLLLAAKNGYFQIAKHLLNHGANAESRDDDGNSSLSWAVKMGHQAVVELLVEYGADAQSEDDRGQTPLAWAIENGRQDIVTLLLDTEVKVDLGHGEQGDSRSRPGGSGKRGKDRQSQSSADEDSAPSSDEESEEDEEDTKTKSRGKGKAPARESPLKKPQAARSLDLSNWRPLRPRE
;
A
#
# COMPACT_ATOMS: atom_id res chain seq x y z
N MET A 1 24.73 40.01 -39.98
CA MET A 1 24.04 38.72 -39.77
C MET A 1 24.81 37.98 -38.68
N THR A 2 24.17 37.62 -37.57
CA THR A 2 24.86 36.97 -36.44
C THR A 2 25.21 35.51 -36.75
N LEU A 3 26.16 34.94 -36.00
CA LEU A 3 26.51 33.52 -36.09
C LEU A 3 25.30 32.62 -35.83
N GLU A 4 24.41 33.02 -34.93
CA GLU A 4 23.15 32.31 -34.64
C GLU A 4 22.21 32.27 -35.84
N LEU A 5 22.04 33.38 -36.57
CA LEU A 5 21.22 33.40 -37.80
C LEU A 5 21.82 32.53 -38.90
N PHE A 6 23.16 32.47 -39.00
CA PHE A 6 23.84 31.58 -39.93
C PHE A 6 23.72 30.10 -39.53
N ALA A 7 23.87 29.79 -38.24
CA ALA A 7 23.67 28.45 -37.69
C ALA A 7 22.22 27.98 -37.88
N ALA A 8 21.23 28.81 -37.58
CA ALA A 8 19.81 28.51 -37.79
C ALA A 8 19.47 28.33 -39.28
N ALA A 9 20.10 29.08 -40.19
CA ALA A 9 19.92 28.92 -41.64
C ALA A 9 20.58 27.63 -42.16
N LEU A 10 21.78 27.29 -41.68
CA LEU A 10 22.44 26.00 -41.95
C LEU A 10 21.59 24.83 -41.44
N GLN A 11 21.08 24.94 -40.22
CA GLN A 11 20.20 23.95 -39.61
C GLN A 11 18.93 23.77 -40.44
N ARG A 12 18.19 24.84 -40.79
CA ARG A 12 17.02 24.76 -41.68
C ARG A 12 17.33 24.06 -43.01
N ARG A 13 18.43 24.40 -43.67
CA ARG A 13 18.85 23.73 -44.93
C ARG A 13 19.19 22.25 -44.74
N HIS A 14 19.80 21.88 -43.61
CA HIS A 14 20.01 20.47 -43.25
C HIS A 14 18.69 19.73 -43.08
N TRP A 15 17.70 20.35 -42.43
CA TRP A 15 16.39 19.75 -42.19
C TRP A 15 15.58 19.60 -43.48
N GLU A 16 15.58 20.60 -44.37
CA GLU A 16 14.95 20.49 -45.70
C GLU A 16 15.53 19.33 -46.53
N LYS A 17 16.85 19.11 -46.47
CA LYS A 17 17.51 18.00 -47.16
C LYS A 17 17.23 16.65 -46.49
N ALA A 18 17.16 16.61 -45.16
CA ALA A 18 16.82 15.41 -44.41
C ALA A 18 15.36 14.99 -44.62
N TYR A 19 14.42 15.94 -44.52
CA TYR A 19 12.99 15.71 -44.74
C TYR A 19 12.74 15.13 -46.13
N LYS A 20 13.26 15.76 -47.20
CA LYS A 20 13.16 15.24 -48.57
C LYS A 20 13.74 13.84 -48.77
N ARG A 21 14.74 13.46 -47.97
CA ARG A 21 15.26 12.07 -47.97
C ARG A 21 14.27 11.13 -47.31
N TYR A 22 13.72 11.48 -46.15
CA TYR A 22 12.73 10.65 -45.45
C TYR A 22 11.41 10.55 -46.23
N ASP A 23 10.98 11.62 -46.89
CA ASP A 23 9.82 11.64 -47.80
C ASP A 23 10.01 10.55 -48.88
N GLY A 24 11.12 10.60 -49.62
CA GLY A 24 11.45 9.59 -50.65
C GLY A 24 11.67 8.17 -50.11
N MET A 25 12.14 8.01 -48.87
CA MET A 25 12.21 6.70 -48.20
C MET A 25 10.80 6.16 -47.88
N MET A 26 9.83 7.00 -47.50
CA MET A 26 8.44 6.57 -47.33
C MET A 26 7.71 6.38 -48.65
N GLU A 27 8.06 7.07 -49.72
CA GLU A 27 7.60 6.73 -51.07
C GLU A 27 8.06 5.32 -51.46
N GLN A 28 9.33 4.98 -51.21
CA GLN A 28 9.85 3.63 -51.40
C GLN A 28 9.10 2.58 -50.56
N VAL A 29 8.94 2.80 -49.25
CA VAL A 29 8.14 1.92 -48.37
C VAL A 29 6.70 1.74 -48.86
N ASN A 30 6.05 2.82 -49.33
CA ASN A 30 4.69 2.75 -49.85
C ASN A 30 4.57 2.12 -51.25
N SER A 31 5.68 1.98 -51.98
CA SER A 31 5.75 1.31 -53.30
C SER A 31 5.99 -0.21 -53.21
N GLN A 32 6.28 -0.75 -52.02
CA GLN A 32 6.49 -2.18 -51.79
C GLN A 32 5.21 -3.00 -51.93
N GLU A 33 5.37 -4.30 -52.18
CA GLU A 33 4.31 -5.31 -52.14
C GLU A 33 3.48 -5.23 -50.84
N PRO A 34 2.15 -5.46 -50.88
CA PRO A 34 1.25 -5.13 -49.77
C PRO A 34 1.65 -5.71 -48.41
N ASN A 35 2.20 -6.93 -48.38
CA ASN A 35 2.66 -7.57 -47.14
C ASN A 35 3.91 -6.91 -46.56
N MET A 36 4.91 -6.60 -47.40
CA MET A 36 6.15 -5.93 -46.99
C MET A 36 5.85 -4.49 -46.54
N ARG A 37 5.04 -3.76 -47.32
CA ARG A 37 4.54 -2.43 -46.96
C ARG A 37 3.80 -2.45 -45.61
N ALA A 38 2.92 -3.42 -45.36
CA ALA A 38 2.20 -3.54 -44.10
C ALA A 38 3.14 -3.87 -42.91
N LEU A 39 4.14 -4.74 -43.11
CA LEU A 39 5.18 -5.04 -42.13
C LEU A 39 5.99 -3.78 -41.78
N ALA A 40 6.43 -3.03 -42.78
CA ALA A 40 7.17 -1.79 -42.63
C ALA A 40 6.37 -0.75 -41.83
N ILE A 41 5.13 -0.47 -42.26
CA ILE A 41 4.22 0.47 -41.60
C ILE A 41 4.02 0.12 -40.12
N ARG A 42 3.78 -1.16 -39.80
CA ARG A 42 3.59 -1.63 -38.42
C ARG A 42 4.88 -1.56 -37.59
N SER A 43 6.03 -1.80 -38.20
CA SER A 43 7.33 -1.72 -37.53
C SER A 43 7.70 -0.26 -37.21
N LEU A 44 7.51 0.65 -38.17
CA LEU A 44 7.71 2.09 -37.98
C LEU A 44 6.73 2.67 -36.96
N LEU A 45 5.49 2.17 -36.90
CA LEU A 45 4.49 2.52 -35.90
C LEU A 45 5.01 2.21 -34.49
N TRP A 46 5.45 0.98 -34.25
CA TRP A 46 5.96 0.57 -32.95
C TRP A 46 7.23 1.32 -32.56
N VAL A 47 8.25 1.38 -33.43
CA VAL A 47 9.51 2.07 -33.09
C VAL A 47 9.32 3.59 -32.90
N THR A 48 8.34 4.20 -33.57
CA THR A 48 8.08 5.65 -33.42
C THR A 48 7.26 5.99 -32.18
N PHE A 49 6.20 5.22 -31.89
CA PHE A 49 5.18 5.58 -30.90
C PHE A 49 5.19 4.72 -29.62
N ALA A 50 6.07 3.72 -29.50
CA ALA A 50 6.23 2.99 -28.25
C ALA A 50 6.68 3.91 -27.07
N ARG A 51 6.24 3.57 -25.86
CA ARG A 51 6.54 4.33 -24.62
C ARG A 51 8.01 4.22 -24.20
N ARG A 52 8.67 3.15 -24.64
CA ARG A 52 10.11 2.85 -24.52
C ARG A 52 10.59 2.15 -25.82
N PRO A 53 11.91 2.09 -26.09
CA PRO A 53 12.45 1.21 -27.12
C PRO A 53 12.04 -0.26 -26.91
N MET A 54 12.00 -1.02 -28.00
CA MET A 54 11.56 -2.42 -28.02
C MET A 54 12.63 -3.32 -28.64
N THR A 55 12.71 -4.55 -28.16
CA THR A 55 13.61 -5.57 -28.73
C THR A 55 13.07 -6.12 -30.05
N GLY A 56 13.92 -6.77 -30.83
CA GLY A 56 13.52 -7.56 -32.00
C GLY A 56 12.31 -8.47 -31.71
N PRO A 57 12.39 -9.40 -30.76
CA PRO A 57 11.28 -10.31 -30.41
C PRO A 57 9.98 -9.60 -29.99
N GLU A 58 10.06 -8.47 -29.28
CA GLU A 58 8.87 -7.67 -28.94
C GLU A 58 8.19 -7.11 -30.19
N ILE A 59 8.96 -6.56 -31.14
CA ILE A 59 8.41 -6.02 -32.39
C ILE A 59 7.91 -7.14 -33.31
N GLN A 60 8.62 -8.27 -33.43
CA GLN A 60 8.17 -9.43 -34.20
C GLN A 60 6.77 -9.89 -33.76
N HIS A 61 6.52 -9.95 -32.45
CA HIS A 61 5.19 -10.22 -31.89
C HIS A 61 4.22 -9.06 -32.12
N ALA A 62 4.63 -7.80 -31.91
CA ALA A 62 3.74 -6.64 -32.05
C ALA A 62 3.29 -6.34 -33.49
N VAL A 63 4.03 -6.80 -34.53
CA VAL A 63 3.67 -6.57 -35.95
C VAL A 63 2.90 -7.74 -36.59
N ILE A 64 3.03 -8.97 -36.09
CA ILE A 64 2.33 -10.15 -36.65
C ILE A 64 0.87 -10.24 -36.18
N VAL A 65 0.54 -9.61 -35.05
CA VAL A 65 -0.80 -9.56 -34.43
C VAL A 65 -1.78 -8.77 -35.31
N LYS A 66 -3.02 -9.26 -35.42
CA LYS A 66 -4.15 -8.63 -36.10
C LYS A 66 -5.30 -8.52 -35.10
N ALA A 67 -6.15 -7.51 -35.24
CA ALA A 67 -7.28 -7.27 -34.35
C ALA A 67 -8.17 -8.53 -34.25
N GLY A 68 -8.47 -8.97 -33.02
CA GLY A 68 -9.30 -10.15 -32.77
C GLY A 68 -8.55 -11.50 -32.79
N ASP A 69 -7.24 -11.53 -32.99
CA ASP A 69 -6.42 -12.73 -32.78
C ASP A 69 -6.53 -13.25 -31.33
N ARG A 70 -6.58 -14.58 -31.16
CA ARG A 70 -6.59 -15.24 -29.84
C ARG A 70 -5.32 -16.03 -29.52
N ARG A 71 -4.39 -16.11 -30.48
CA ARG A 71 -3.15 -16.92 -30.44
C ARG A 71 -2.23 -16.54 -31.60
N LEU A 72 -0.97 -16.96 -31.55
CA LEU A 72 0.01 -16.78 -32.63
C LEU A 72 0.13 -18.01 -33.55
N ASP A 73 -0.42 -19.16 -33.13
CA ASP A 73 -0.28 -20.48 -33.74
C ASP A 73 -0.41 -20.46 -35.29
N GLY A 74 0.56 -21.09 -35.96
CA GLY A 74 0.55 -21.26 -37.42
C GLY A 74 1.00 -20.05 -38.24
N ARG A 75 1.45 -18.94 -37.61
CA ARG A 75 2.13 -17.84 -38.32
C ARG A 75 3.64 -17.93 -38.16
N GLU A 76 4.34 -17.84 -39.27
CA GLU A 76 5.79 -17.58 -39.25
C GLU A 76 6.04 -16.13 -38.78
N LEU A 77 6.94 -15.97 -37.80
CA LEU A 77 7.34 -14.65 -37.33
C LEU A 77 8.26 -13.99 -38.37
N PRO A 78 8.06 -12.71 -38.74
CA PRO A 78 9.00 -12.02 -39.62
C PRO A 78 10.37 -11.95 -38.94
N THR A 79 11.45 -12.13 -39.68
CA THR A 79 12.81 -12.00 -39.12
C THR A 79 13.11 -10.54 -38.77
N VAL A 80 14.04 -10.32 -37.83
CA VAL A 80 14.51 -8.96 -37.49
C VAL A 80 15.12 -8.27 -38.72
N ASP A 81 15.87 -9.01 -39.54
CA ASP A 81 16.42 -8.49 -40.80
C ASP A 81 15.32 -8.15 -41.81
N GLY A 82 14.28 -8.98 -41.95
CA GLY A 82 13.13 -8.71 -42.82
C GLY A 82 12.30 -7.50 -42.37
N ILE A 83 12.23 -7.23 -41.07
CA ILE A 83 11.67 -5.98 -40.52
C ILE A 83 12.50 -4.77 -40.93
N ILE A 84 13.83 -4.86 -40.86
CA ILE A 84 14.76 -3.77 -41.25
C ILE A 84 14.70 -3.51 -42.76
N GLU A 85 14.70 -4.58 -43.57
CA GLU A 85 14.59 -4.55 -45.03
C GLU A 85 13.27 -3.92 -45.48
N ALA A 86 12.13 -4.38 -44.94
CA ALA A 86 10.83 -3.78 -45.19
C ALA A 86 10.82 -2.28 -44.83
N CYS A 87 11.50 -1.88 -43.74
CA CYS A 87 11.63 -0.48 -43.35
C CYS A 87 12.60 0.36 -44.20
N GLY A 88 13.21 -0.17 -45.26
CA GLY A 88 13.92 0.63 -46.26
C GLY A 88 15.07 1.48 -45.71
N GLY A 89 15.72 1.05 -44.63
CA GLY A 89 16.79 1.81 -43.97
C GLY A 89 16.31 2.92 -43.01
N PHE A 90 15.04 2.96 -42.64
CA PHE A 90 14.58 3.73 -41.47
C PHE A 90 15.02 3.11 -40.13
N LEU A 91 15.21 1.79 -40.07
CA LEU A 91 15.55 1.06 -38.84
C LEU A 91 17.01 0.58 -38.83
N ALA A 92 17.54 0.46 -37.62
CA ALA A 92 18.79 -0.22 -37.30
C ALA A 92 18.67 -0.96 -35.95
N THR A 93 19.46 -2.01 -35.76
CA THR A 93 19.60 -2.72 -34.48
C THR A 93 20.78 -2.18 -33.67
N ASN A 94 20.66 -2.14 -32.33
CA ASN A 94 21.85 -2.22 -31.50
C ASN A 94 22.33 -3.68 -31.45
N ALA A 95 23.60 -3.91 -31.75
CA ALA A 95 24.23 -5.24 -31.71
C ALA A 95 24.42 -5.76 -30.27
N GLU A 96 24.46 -4.87 -29.27
CA GLU A 96 24.65 -5.25 -27.87
C GLU A 96 23.33 -5.69 -27.20
N ASP A 97 22.25 -4.92 -27.38
CA ASP A 97 20.96 -5.13 -26.68
C ASP A 97 19.85 -5.79 -27.53
N GLY A 98 20.05 -5.94 -28.85
CA GLY A 98 18.98 -6.41 -29.75
C GLY A 98 17.78 -5.46 -29.90
N ILE A 99 17.93 -4.20 -29.50
CA ILE A 99 16.91 -3.14 -29.62
C ILE A 99 16.83 -2.66 -31.07
N LEU A 100 15.61 -2.57 -31.62
CA LEU A 100 15.33 -1.90 -32.89
C LEU A 100 15.03 -0.42 -32.64
N GLN A 101 15.72 0.45 -33.38
CA GLN A 101 15.62 1.91 -33.28
C GLN A 101 15.65 2.56 -34.66
N LEU A 102 15.26 3.84 -34.73
CA LEU A 102 15.38 4.62 -35.95
C LEU A 102 16.86 4.93 -36.24
N ALA A 103 17.28 4.75 -37.50
CA ALA A 103 18.67 4.89 -37.93
C ALA A 103 19.21 6.34 -37.90
N ASP A 104 18.34 7.33 -37.71
CA ASP A 104 18.67 8.74 -37.57
C ASP A 104 17.73 9.38 -36.53
N PRO A 105 18.24 10.02 -35.45
CA PRO A 105 17.41 10.63 -34.41
C PRO A 105 16.35 11.62 -34.91
N TRP A 106 16.58 12.30 -36.04
CA TRP A 106 15.61 13.25 -36.60
C TRP A 106 14.39 12.57 -37.24
N MET A 107 14.49 11.29 -37.63
CA MET A 107 13.38 10.52 -38.19
C MET A 107 12.18 10.46 -37.24
N SER A 108 12.39 10.34 -35.92
CA SER A 108 11.27 10.24 -34.97
C SER A 108 10.39 11.49 -34.99
N ARG A 109 11.02 12.68 -35.09
CA ARG A 109 10.31 13.95 -35.21
C ARG A 109 9.67 14.13 -36.58
N TRP A 110 10.32 13.69 -37.66
CA TRP A 110 9.73 13.74 -39.00
C TRP A 110 8.53 12.79 -39.14
N LEU A 111 8.64 11.55 -38.66
CA LEU A 111 7.55 10.56 -38.66
C LEU A 111 6.37 11.08 -37.83
N ARG A 112 6.59 11.55 -36.60
CA ARG A 112 5.51 12.12 -35.76
C ARG A 112 4.83 13.34 -36.38
N ALA A 113 5.56 14.16 -37.14
CA ALA A 113 4.99 15.33 -37.82
C ALA A 113 4.23 14.99 -39.12
N ASN A 114 4.61 13.91 -39.81
CA ASN A 114 4.07 13.56 -41.13
C ASN A 114 3.20 12.29 -41.14
N TRP A 115 3.04 11.60 -40.01
CA TRP A 115 2.26 10.36 -39.91
C TRP A 115 0.88 10.44 -40.57
N PRO A 116 0.05 11.50 -40.33
CA PRO A 116 -1.28 11.60 -40.94
C PRO A 116 -1.27 11.75 -42.48
N ASN A 117 -0.15 12.21 -43.05
CA ASN A 117 0.01 12.39 -44.50
C ASN A 117 0.25 11.04 -45.20
N TRP A 118 1.02 10.16 -44.55
CA TRP A 118 1.37 8.84 -45.08
C TRP A 118 0.37 7.75 -44.69
N LEU A 119 -0.30 7.90 -43.55
CA LEU A 119 -1.17 6.89 -42.92
C LEU A 119 -2.41 7.56 -42.34
N ARG A 120 -3.58 7.26 -42.92
CA ARG A 120 -4.87 7.87 -42.54
C ARG A 120 -5.46 7.31 -41.25
N ASP A 121 -5.05 6.13 -40.84
CA ASP A 121 -5.57 5.45 -39.65
C ASP A 121 -4.89 5.99 -38.39
N THR A 122 -5.68 6.22 -37.34
CA THR A 122 -5.17 6.72 -36.05
C THR A 122 -4.26 5.69 -35.39
N HIS A 123 -2.98 6.04 -35.28
CA HIS A 123 -1.91 5.19 -34.73
C HIS A 123 -2.27 4.57 -33.37
N GLU A 124 -2.86 5.38 -32.49
CA GLU A 124 -3.35 5.00 -31.14
C GLU A 124 -4.35 3.85 -31.19
N GLY A 125 -5.34 3.91 -32.10
CA GLY A 125 -6.34 2.86 -32.25
C GLY A 125 -5.72 1.52 -32.67
N ILE A 126 -4.66 1.55 -33.48
CA ILE A 126 -3.94 0.34 -33.91
C ILE A 126 -3.09 -0.22 -32.75
N THR A 127 -2.29 0.61 -32.07
CA THR A 127 -1.43 0.13 -30.97
C THR A 127 -2.23 -0.31 -29.75
N ALA A 128 -3.33 0.39 -29.40
CA ALA A 128 -4.27 -0.02 -28.36
C ALA A 128 -4.89 -1.39 -28.68
N THR A 129 -5.43 -1.53 -29.89
CA THR A 129 -6.05 -2.78 -30.37
C THR A 129 -5.06 -3.94 -30.35
N ILE A 130 -3.81 -3.73 -30.77
CA ILE A 130 -2.77 -4.79 -30.74
C ILE A 130 -2.39 -5.16 -29.30
N CYS A 131 -2.16 -4.19 -28.41
CA CYS A 131 -1.88 -4.48 -26.99
C CYS A 131 -3.03 -5.27 -26.35
N LEU A 132 -4.27 -4.82 -26.49
CA LEU A 132 -5.44 -5.47 -25.90
C LEU A 132 -5.70 -6.85 -26.52
N THR A 133 -5.61 -6.99 -27.84
CA THR A 133 -5.74 -8.30 -28.52
C THR A 133 -4.70 -9.29 -28.00
N TYR A 134 -3.46 -8.84 -27.79
CA TYR A 134 -2.38 -9.68 -27.26
C TYR A 134 -2.65 -10.10 -25.81
N LEU A 135 -3.10 -9.19 -24.94
CA LEU A 135 -3.52 -9.52 -23.57
C LEU A 135 -4.75 -10.45 -23.53
N LEU A 136 -5.56 -10.47 -24.60
CA LEU A 136 -6.76 -11.29 -24.77
C LEU A 136 -6.51 -12.70 -25.33
N PHE A 137 -5.25 -13.11 -25.55
CA PHE A 137 -4.91 -14.45 -26.02
C PHE A 137 -5.33 -15.56 -25.05
N ASP A 138 -5.70 -16.71 -25.63
CA ASP A 138 -6.20 -17.90 -24.91
C ASP A 138 -5.23 -18.38 -23.82
N VAL A 139 -3.92 -18.31 -24.10
CA VAL A 139 -2.85 -18.72 -23.18
C VAL A 139 -2.86 -17.96 -21.86
N PHE A 140 -3.25 -16.68 -21.85
CA PHE A 140 -3.32 -15.88 -20.62
C PHE A 140 -4.60 -16.14 -19.81
N GLY A 141 -5.57 -16.88 -20.38
CA GLY A 141 -6.68 -17.49 -19.64
C GLY A 141 -6.24 -18.54 -18.61
N THR A 142 -4.96 -18.95 -18.59
CA THR A 142 -4.37 -19.76 -17.50
C THR A 142 -4.14 -18.97 -16.21
N GLY A 143 -4.34 -17.65 -16.20
CA GLY A 143 -4.31 -16.85 -14.97
C GLY A 143 -2.92 -16.50 -14.47
N PHE A 144 -2.83 -16.15 -13.19
CA PHE A 144 -1.59 -15.81 -12.50
C PHE A 144 -0.61 -17.02 -12.49
N CYS A 145 0.64 -16.84 -12.91
CA CYS A 145 1.65 -17.91 -12.84
C CYS A 145 2.00 -18.22 -11.38
N THR A 146 2.05 -19.50 -11.01
CA THR A 146 2.29 -19.97 -9.63
C THR A 146 3.76 -20.10 -9.24
N SER A 147 4.68 -19.87 -10.16
CA SER A 147 6.13 -19.87 -9.91
C SER A 147 6.86 -18.86 -10.79
N ASP A 148 8.09 -18.51 -10.38
CA ASP A 148 8.99 -17.69 -11.20
C ASP A 148 9.33 -18.37 -12.53
N ASP A 149 9.47 -19.71 -12.56
CA ASP A 149 9.77 -20.46 -13.78
C ASP A 149 8.59 -20.43 -14.77
N ASP A 150 7.35 -20.60 -14.30
CA ASP A 150 6.14 -20.49 -15.14
C ASP A 150 6.01 -19.08 -15.72
N PHE A 151 6.29 -18.06 -14.90
CA PHE A 151 6.22 -16.65 -15.28
C PHE A 151 7.32 -16.28 -16.29
N GLU A 152 8.56 -16.69 -16.04
CA GLU A 152 9.69 -16.51 -16.95
C GLU A 152 9.47 -17.24 -18.27
N ASN A 153 8.98 -18.48 -18.26
CA ASN A 153 8.67 -19.22 -19.47
C ASN A 153 7.56 -18.54 -20.28
N ARG A 154 6.50 -18.03 -19.62
CA ARG A 154 5.48 -17.21 -20.26
C ARG A 154 6.09 -15.95 -20.90
N LEU A 155 6.97 -15.22 -20.22
CA LEU A 155 7.62 -14.02 -20.77
C LEU A 155 8.54 -14.35 -21.96
N ARG A 156 9.29 -15.46 -21.91
CA ARG A 156 10.16 -15.93 -23.02
C ARG A 156 9.36 -16.35 -24.24
N SER A 157 8.23 -17.04 -24.06
CA SER A 157 7.33 -17.44 -25.16
C SER A 157 6.51 -16.27 -25.72
N TYR A 158 6.31 -15.21 -24.94
CA TYR A 158 5.48 -14.06 -25.30
C TYR A 158 6.18 -12.73 -24.96
N PRO A 159 7.32 -12.39 -25.60
CA PRO A 159 8.15 -11.22 -25.25
C PRO A 159 7.39 -9.90 -25.16
N PHE A 160 6.43 -9.66 -26.06
CA PHE A 160 5.60 -8.44 -26.06
C PHE A 160 4.60 -8.35 -24.88
N TYR A 161 4.43 -9.40 -24.07
CA TYR A 161 3.42 -9.45 -23.01
C TYR A 161 3.60 -8.39 -21.93
N SER A 162 4.82 -8.27 -21.38
CA SER A 162 5.10 -7.26 -20.36
C SER A 162 4.97 -5.85 -20.93
N TYR A 163 5.40 -5.62 -22.18
CA TYR A 163 5.16 -4.35 -22.86
C TYR A 163 3.65 -4.03 -22.95
N ALA A 164 2.84 -4.97 -23.42
CA ALA A 164 1.39 -4.78 -23.56
C ALA A 164 0.71 -4.49 -22.22
N ALA A 165 1.04 -5.26 -21.17
CA ALA A 165 0.52 -5.08 -19.82
C ALA A 165 0.80 -3.68 -19.26
N HIS A 166 2.01 -3.15 -19.46
CA HIS A 166 2.40 -1.81 -19.03
C HIS A 166 1.77 -0.67 -19.86
N ASN A 167 1.49 -0.89 -21.15
CA ASN A 167 1.29 0.21 -22.11
C ASN A 167 -0.06 0.23 -22.83
N TRP A 168 -0.95 -0.75 -22.63
CA TRP A 168 -2.26 -0.74 -23.31
C TRP A 168 -3.06 0.54 -23.02
N ILE A 169 -3.05 1.04 -21.78
CA ILE A 169 -3.70 2.32 -21.43
C ILE A 169 -3.02 3.51 -22.09
N HIS A 170 -1.68 3.54 -22.20
CA HIS A 170 -0.96 4.65 -22.84
C HIS A 170 -1.40 4.82 -24.30
N HIS A 171 -1.59 3.71 -25.01
CA HIS A 171 -2.11 3.71 -26.38
C HIS A 171 -3.62 3.93 -26.46
N SER A 172 -4.38 3.54 -25.43
CA SER A 172 -5.86 3.66 -25.42
C SER A 172 -6.39 5.00 -24.92
N ARG A 173 -5.54 5.97 -24.55
CA ARG A 173 -5.93 7.19 -23.80
C ARG A 173 -7.09 7.97 -24.40
N ASN A 174 -7.14 8.07 -25.72
CA ASN A 174 -8.14 8.85 -26.45
C ASN A 174 -9.42 8.06 -26.79
N ASP A 175 -9.46 6.75 -26.52
CA ASP A 175 -10.62 5.88 -26.79
C ASP A 175 -10.84 4.83 -25.69
N LEU A 176 -10.76 5.24 -24.42
CA LEU A 176 -10.96 4.34 -23.27
C LEU A 176 -12.38 3.75 -23.18
N ARG A 177 -13.36 4.30 -23.91
CA ARG A 177 -14.78 3.91 -23.87
C ARG A 177 -15.36 3.38 -25.19
N GLY A 178 -14.76 3.66 -26.35
CA GLY A 178 -15.22 3.16 -27.63
C GLY A 178 -14.57 1.83 -28.04
N ASN A 179 -13.40 1.49 -27.49
CA ASN A 179 -12.71 0.24 -27.79
C ASN A 179 -13.28 -0.94 -26.95
N PRO A 180 -14.03 -1.89 -27.55
CA PRO A 180 -14.66 -2.99 -26.82
C PRO A 180 -13.64 -3.98 -26.22
N LEU A 181 -12.40 -4.03 -26.74
CA LEU A 181 -11.37 -4.94 -26.22
C LEU A 181 -10.91 -4.55 -24.81
N ILE A 182 -11.15 -3.31 -24.37
CA ILE A 182 -10.94 -2.88 -22.99
C ILE A 182 -11.94 -3.60 -22.08
N TRP A 183 -13.20 -3.72 -22.52
CA TRP A 183 -14.26 -4.40 -21.79
C TRP A 183 -14.00 -5.91 -21.72
N ASP A 184 -13.77 -6.55 -22.88
CA ASP A 184 -13.40 -7.98 -22.98
C ASP A 184 -12.22 -8.35 -22.06
N PHE A 185 -11.24 -7.44 -21.92
CA PHE A 185 -10.07 -7.65 -21.08
C PHE A 185 -10.42 -7.53 -19.60
N LEU A 186 -11.06 -6.43 -19.19
CA LEU A 186 -11.37 -6.15 -17.78
C LEU A 186 -12.40 -7.12 -17.18
N GLN A 187 -13.21 -7.81 -17.98
CA GLN A 187 -14.12 -8.86 -17.51
C GLN A 187 -13.46 -10.22 -17.19
N SER A 188 -12.21 -10.46 -17.60
CA SER A 188 -11.53 -11.75 -17.38
C SER A 188 -10.53 -11.65 -16.22
N GLU A 189 -10.92 -12.06 -15.00
CA GLU A 189 -10.06 -12.05 -13.80
C GLU A 189 -8.72 -12.74 -14.06
N GLU A 190 -8.72 -13.83 -14.83
CA GLU A 190 -7.52 -14.60 -15.16
C GLU A 190 -6.52 -13.72 -15.94
N LYS A 191 -6.99 -13.05 -17.00
CA LYS A 191 -6.14 -12.22 -17.87
C LYS A 191 -5.75 -10.91 -17.20
N VAL A 192 -6.64 -10.30 -16.42
CA VAL A 192 -6.31 -9.11 -15.62
C VAL A 192 -5.26 -9.45 -14.57
N SER A 193 -5.44 -10.52 -13.80
CA SER A 193 -4.48 -10.93 -12.77
C SER A 193 -3.14 -11.38 -13.37
N ALA A 194 -3.15 -12.09 -14.50
CA ALA A 194 -1.95 -12.42 -15.26
C ALA A 194 -1.23 -11.17 -15.80
N SER A 195 -1.97 -10.16 -16.24
CA SER A 195 -1.42 -8.89 -16.73
C SER A 195 -0.89 -8.03 -15.59
N TYR A 196 -1.52 -8.08 -14.41
CA TYR A 196 -1.07 -7.37 -13.22
C TYR A 196 0.24 -7.97 -12.67
N GLN A 197 0.39 -9.29 -12.73
CA GLN A 197 1.67 -9.97 -12.46
C GLN A 197 2.77 -9.44 -13.38
N ALA A 198 2.50 -9.33 -14.69
CA ALA A 198 3.44 -8.80 -15.69
C ALA A 198 3.69 -7.28 -15.64
N LEU A 199 2.88 -6.55 -14.85
CA LEU A 199 3.02 -5.13 -14.55
C LEU A 199 3.86 -4.88 -13.28
N MET A 200 3.75 -5.77 -12.28
CA MET A 200 4.23 -5.50 -10.91
C MET A 200 5.38 -6.39 -10.42
N ALA A 201 5.69 -7.50 -11.09
CA ALA A 201 6.78 -8.40 -10.69
C ALA A 201 8.17 -7.81 -11.00
N ASP A 202 8.84 -7.24 -9.99
CA ASP A 202 10.20 -6.68 -10.10
C ASP A 202 11.28 -7.71 -9.71
N LYS A 203 12.23 -7.98 -10.61
CA LYS A 203 13.13 -9.15 -10.55
C LYS A 203 14.33 -8.93 -9.63
N GLY A 204 14.09 -8.97 -8.31
CA GLY A 204 15.11 -8.77 -7.28
C GLY A 204 15.50 -10.00 -6.44
N SER A 205 14.67 -11.05 -6.38
CA SER A 205 14.91 -12.25 -5.54
C SER A 205 14.08 -13.46 -6.01
N ALA A 206 14.22 -14.62 -5.36
CA ALA A 206 13.38 -15.79 -5.65
C ALA A 206 11.97 -15.61 -5.06
N GLY A 207 10.95 -15.99 -5.84
CA GLY A 207 9.54 -15.76 -5.54
C GLY A 207 9.02 -14.38 -5.97
N TYR A 208 9.80 -13.59 -6.72
CA TYR A 208 9.42 -12.21 -7.07
C TYR A 208 8.13 -12.12 -7.91
N SER A 209 7.83 -13.14 -8.72
CA SER A 209 6.58 -13.20 -9.49
C SER A 209 5.34 -13.39 -8.60
N GLN A 210 5.53 -13.80 -7.35
CA GLN A 210 4.48 -14.08 -6.35
C GLN A 210 4.30 -12.92 -5.35
N ALA A 211 5.12 -11.87 -5.44
CA ALA A 211 5.01 -10.68 -4.61
C ALA A 211 3.73 -9.84 -4.87
N PRO A 212 3.26 -9.61 -6.12
CA PRO A 212 1.99 -8.93 -6.34
C PRO A 212 0.79 -9.83 -6.03
N PRO A 213 -0.39 -9.29 -5.63
CA PRO A 213 -1.62 -10.05 -5.53
C PRO A 213 -1.98 -10.80 -6.82
N SER A 214 -2.49 -12.02 -6.65
CA SER A 214 -3.34 -12.69 -7.63
C SER A 214 -4.82 -12.33 -7.39
N ARG A 215 -5.74 -12.87 -8.18
CA ARG A 215 -7.20 -12.55 -8.14
C ARG A 215 -7.52 -11.05 -8.34
N VAL A 216 -6.63 -10.32 -9.02
CA VAL A 216 -6.82 -8.91 -9.34
C VAL A 216 -7.82 -8.78 -10.48
N THR A 217 -9.01 -8.25 -10.17
CA THR A 217 -10.11 -8.05 -11.14
C THR A 217 -9.94 -6.76 -11.95
N GLY A 218 -10.71 -6.62 -13.04
CA GLY A 218 -10.68 -5.41 -13.87
C GLY A 218 -11.01 -4.12 -13.12
N LEU A 219 -11.83 -4.20 -12.06
CA LEU A 219 -12.16 -3.08 -11.19
C LEU A 219 -10.93 -2.60 -10.41
N HIS A 220 -10.16 -3.51 -9.80
CA HIS A 220 -8.87 -3.18 -9.16
C HIS A 220 -7.88 -2.55 -10.15
N LEU A 221 -7.76 -3.10 -11.36
CA LEU A 221 -6.85 -2.56 -12.38
C LEU A 221 -7.28 -1.15 -12.83
N ALA A 222 -8.58 -0.91 -12.99
CA ALA A 222 -9.12 0.41 -13.31
C ALA A 222 -8.86 1.43 -12.18
N VAL A 223 -8.95 1.02 -10.91
CA VAL A 223 -8.58 1.84 -9.75
C VAL A 223 -7.08 2.18 -9.74
N HIS A 224 -6.21 1.18 -9.91
CA HIS A 224 -4.76 1.34 -9.94
C HIS A 224 -4.33 2.43 -10.94
N PHE A 225 -4.83 2.36 -12.17
CA PHE A 225 -4.54 3.35 -13.21
C PHE A 225 -5.36 4.66 -13.13
N GLY A 226 -6.26 4.80 -12.15
CA GLY A 226 -7.03 6.04 -11.94
C GLY A 226 -8.17 6.26 -12.92
N LEU A 227 -8.68 5.20 -13.57
CA LEU A 227 -9.67 5.27 -14.65
C LEU A 227 -11.11 5.50 -14.13
N LYS A 228 -11.36 6.61 -13.41
CA LYS A 228 -12.68 6.95 -12.84
C LYS A 228 -13.89 6.73 -13.80
N PRO A 229 -13.82 7.05 -15.12
CA PRO A 229 -14.91 6.74 -16.03
C PRO A 229 -15.21 5.24 -16.09
N ILE A 230 -14.18 4.41 -16.27
CA ILE A 230 -14.28 2.94 -16.42
C ILE A 230 -14.67 2.27 -15.10
N VAL A 231 -14.17 2.77 -13.96
CA VAL A 231 -14.63 2.30 -12.63
C VAL A 231 -16.14 2.44 -12.50
N ARG A 232 -16.72 3.58 -12.90
CA ARG A 232 -18.18 3.77 -12.88
C ARG A 232 -18.89 2.82 -13.85
N ASP A 233 -18.36 2.67 -15.06
CA ASP A 233 -19.00 1.84 -16.10
C ASP A 233 -19.01 0.35 -15.72
N LEU A 234 -17.95 -0.14 -15.06
CA LEU A 234 -17.88 -1.49 -14.48
C LEU A 234 -18.96 -1.69 -13.41
N LEU A 235 -19.05 -0.78 -12.43
CA LEU A 235 -20.02 -0.86 -11.32
C LEU A 235 -21.48 -0.84 -11.81
N GLN A 236 -21.79 -0.08 -12.87
CA GLN A 236 -23.11 -0.07 -13.51
C GLN A 236 -23.48 -1.40 -14.20
N HIS A 237 -22.51 -2.28 -14.44
CA HIS A 237 -22.68 -3.57 -15.10
C HIS A 237 -22.43 -4.75 -14.15
N THR A 238 -22.99 -4.67 -12.94
CA THR A 238 -23.05 -5.76 -11.94
C THR A 238 -21.70 -6.25 -11.40
N PHE A 239 -20.64 -5.44 -11.50
CA PHE A 239 -19.43 -5.69 -10.70
C PHE A 239 -19.71 -5.41 -9.23
N ASP A 240 -19.40 -6.39 -8.39
CA ASP A 240 -19.36 -6.25 -6.93
C ASP A 240 -18.31 -5.18 -6.55
N PRO A 241 -18.69 -4.10 -5.82
CA PRO A 241 -17.77 -3.06 -5.41
C PRO A 241 -16.70 -3.54 -4.42
N ASP A 242 -16.98 -4.60 -3.65
CA ASP A 242 -16.15 -5.11 -2.56
C ASP A 242 -15.47 -6.45 -2.89
N VAL A 243 -15.44 -6.83 -4.18
CA VAL A 243 -14.66 -7.97 -4.67
C VAL A 243 -13.20 -7.89 -4.22
N THR A 244 -12.61 -8.98 -3.72
CA THR A 244 -11.28 -8.96 -3.07
C THR A 244 -10.14 -9.58 -3.90
N ASP A 245 -8.95 -8.96 -3.85
CA ASP A 245 -7.70 -9.54 -4.33
C ASP A 245 -7.19 -10.69 -3.43
N SER A 246 -6.07 -11.35 -3.79
CA SER A 246 -5.48 -12.43 -2.97
C SER A 246 -4.83 -11.98 -1.65
N HIS A 247 -4.94 -10.70 -1.29
CA HIS A 247 -4.62 -10.14 0.01
C HIS A 247 -5.89 -9.78 0.80
N GLY A 248 -7.09 -10.03 0.26
CA GLY A 248 -8.36 -9.65 0.88
C GLY A 248 -8.67 -8.15 0.73
N ARG A 249 -7.95 -7.44 -0.14
CA ARG A 249 -8.11 -6.00 -0.33
C ARG A 249 -9.15 -5.72 -1.41
N THR A 250 -10.02 -4.74 -1.17
CA THR A 250 -11.08 -4.29 -2.10
C THR A 250 -10.59 -3.17 -3.03
N PRO A 251 -11.32 -2.85 -4.11
CA PRO A 251 -11.09 -1.66 -4.93
C PRO A 251 -11.07 -0.36 -4.11
N LEU A 252 -11.84 -0.29 -3.02
CA LEU A 252 -11.88 0.89 -2.14
C LEU A 252 -10.58 1.04 -1.34
N SER A 253 -10.00 -0.04 -0.81
CA SER A 253 -8.71 0.02 -0.13
C SER A 253 -7.56 0.33 -1.10
N TRP A 254 -7.59 -0.19 -2.33
CA TRP A 254 -6.66 0.22 -3.39
C TRP A 254 -6.78 1.71 -3.74
N ALA A 255 -8.00 2.24 -3.81
CA ALA A 255 -8.27 3.65 -4.08
C ALA A 255 -7.82 4.57 -2.93
N ALA A 256 -7.93 4.09 -1.70
CA ALA A 256 -7.46 4.78 -0.51
C ALA A 256 -5.93 4.76 -0.39
N GLU A 257 -5.26 3.63 -0.68
CA GLU A 257 -3.79 3.54 -0.68
C GLU A 257 -3.17 4.47 -1.76
N SER A 258 -3.82 4.60 -2.91
CA SER A 258 -3.24 5.19 -4.14
C SER A 258 -3.58 6.67 -4.39
N ASP A 259 -4.00 7.42 -3.35
CA ASP A 259 -4.53 8.80 -3.42
C ASP A 259 -5.51 9.02 -4.59
N ARG A 260 -6.60 8.24 -4.60
CA ARG A 260 -7.67 8.36 -5.61
C ARG A 260 -8.98 8.88 -5.00
N PRO A 261 -9.03 10.06 -4.36
CA PRO A 261 -10.22 10.54 -3.65
C PRO A 261 -11.46 10.64 -4.54
N GLY A 262 -11.29 11.02 -5.81
CA GLY A 262 -12.38 11.01 -6.79
C GLY A 262 -12.94 9.61 -7.08
N ILE A 263 -12.14 8.55 -6.97
CA ILE A 263 -12.57 7.15 -7.15
C ILE A 263 -13.14 6.58 -5.86
N VAL A 264 -12.55 6.90 -4.69
CA VAL A 264 -13.10 6.60 -3.36
C VAL A 264 -14.57 7.03 -3.27
N VAL A 265 -14.87 8.28 -3.61
CA VAL A 265 -16.26 8.78 -3.71
C VAL A 265 -17.11 7.96 -4.69
N THR A 266 -16.56 7.51 -5.82
CA THR A 266 -17.33 6.76 -6.84
C THR A 266 -17.67 5.34 -6.39
N LEU A 267 -16.80 4.71 -5.58
CA LEU A 267 -17.04 3.38 -5.02
C LEU A 267 -18.07 3.45 -3.89
N LEU A 268 -17.94 4.43 -3.00
CA LEU A 268 -18.89 4.71 -1.92
C LEU A 268 -20.28 5.10 -2.46
N GLU A 269 -20.35 5.93 -3.51
CA GLU A 269 -21.58 6.24 -4.27
C GLU A 269 -22.24 5.01 -4.92
N GLN A 270 -21.54 3.87 -5.03
CA GLN A 270 -22.04 2.61 -5.58
C GLN A 270 -22.13 1.49 -4.53
N GLY A 271 -22.01 1.84 -3.24
CA GLY A 271 -22.30 0.92 -2.14
C GLY A 271 -21.13 0.07 -1.64
N ALA A 272 -19.88 0.43 -1.97
CA ALA A 272 -18.69 -0.20 -1.37
C ALA A 272 -18.68 -0.04 0.16
N ASP A 273 -18.34 -1.09 0.89
CA ASP A 273 -18.20 -1.07 2.35
C ASP A 273 -17.00 -0.20 2.77
N VAL A 274 -17.33 0.96 3.34
CA VAL A 274 -16.38 1.95 3.86
C VAL A 274 -15.46 1.40 4.97
N ASN A 275 -15.85 0.31 5.63
CA ASN A 275 -15.16 -0.28 6.77
C ASN A 275 -14.51 -1.64 6.48
N ASN A 276 -14.53 -2.15 5.24
CA ASN A 276 -14.04 -3.51 4.94
C ASN A 276 -12.58 -3.71 5.35
N SER A 277 -12.36 -4.62 6.31
CA SER A 277 -11.06 -4.91 6.91
C SER A 277 -10.65 -6.39 6.76
N GLU A 278 -11.21 -7.13 5.79
CA GLU A 278 -10.96 -8.58 5.61
C GLU A 278 -9.59 -8.93 5.00
N ASN A 279 -8.75 -7.92 4.77
CA ASN A 279 -7.39 -8.10 4.25
C ASN A 279 -6.43 -8.67 5.29
N LYS A 280 -5.31 -9.25 4.82
CA LYS A 280 -4.31 -9.93 5.67
C LYS A 280 -3.72 -9.04 6.77
N GLU A 281 -3.69 -7.73 6.53
CA GLU A 281 -3.22 -6.73 7.49
C GLU A 281 -4.30 -6.38 8.54
N GLY A 282 -5.59 -6.42 8.15
CA GLY A 282 -6.72 -5.93 8.94
C GLY A 282 -7.03 -4.44 8.72
N PHE A 283 -6.49 -3.82 7.66
CA PHE A 283 -6.62 -2.39 7.40
C PHE A 283 -7.94 -2.05 6.70
N ALA A 284 -8.85 -1.38 7.40
CA ALA A 284 -9.97 -0.67 6.77
C ALA A 284 -9.44 0.43 5.79
N PRO A 285 -10.23 0.89 4.80
CA PRO A 285 -9.83 1.96 3.87
C PRO A 285 -9.29 3.22 4.56
N ILE A 286 -9.85 3.57 5.72
CA ILE A 286 -9.41 4.69 6.56
C ILE A 286 -7.99 4.49 7.12
N SER A 287 -7.61 3.26 7.49
CA SER A 287 -6.27 2.93 7.97
C SER A 287 -5.19 3.11 6.89
N TRP A 288 -5.50 2.74 5.63
CA TRP A 288 -4.62 3.02 4.49
C TRP A 288 -4.43 4.53 4.27
N ALA A 289 -5.52 5.31 4.31
CA ALA A 289 -5.46 6.76 4.18
C ALA A 289 -4.67 7.44 5.31
N ALA A 290 -4.82 6.93 6.54
CA ALA A 290 -4.12 7.44 7.73
C ALA A 290 -2.61 7.15 7.67
N TRP A 291 -2.22 5.91 7.35
CA TRP A 291 -0.82 5.52 7.21
C TRP A 291 -0.08 6.34 6.13
N LYS A 292 -0.76 6.69 5.04
CA LYS A 292 -0.20 7.48 3.93
C LYS A 292 -0.29 9.01 4.11
N GLY A 293 -1.05 9.52 5.08
CA GLY A 293 -1.26 10.97 5.29
C GLY A 293 -2.28 11.63 4.35
N LEU A 294 -3.20 10.86 3.75
CA LEU A 294 -3.99 11.29 2.59
C LEU A 294 -5.26 12.06 2.97
N ARG A 295 -5.08 13.33 3.38
CA ARG A 295 -6.16 14.21 3.86
C ARG A 295 -7.39 14.27 2.95
N LYS A 296 -7.20 14.25 1.62
CA LYS A 296 -8.29 14.31 0.61
C LYS A 296 -9.06 12.99 0.45
N VAL A 297 -8.44 11.86 0.75
CA VAL A 297 -9.09 10.54 0.83
C VAL A 297 -9.85 10.40 2.15
N MET A 298 -9.32 11.01 3.22
CA MET A 298 -9.88 10.95 4.55
C MET A 298 -11.27 11.64 4.67
N ASP A 299 -11.47 12.80 4.01
CA ASP A 299 -12.78 13.49 4.00
C ASP A 299 -13.96 12.61 3.55
N PRO A 300 -13.95 12.00 2.34
CA PRO A 300 -15.08 11.19 1.88
C PRO A 300 -15.25 9.89 2.66
N LEU A 301 -14.17 9.26 3.17
CA LEU A 301 -14.30 8.09 4.02
C LEU A 301 -15.07 8.42 5.31
N LEU A 302 -14.65 9.48 6.02
CA LEU A 302 -15.35 9.96 7.22
C LEU A 302 -16.78 10.43 6.91
N GLN A 303 -17.03 11.05 5.76
CA GLN A 303 -18.37 11.48 5.34
C GLN A 303 -19.33 10.30 5.15
N PHE A 304 -18.84 9.15 4.69
CA PHE A 304 -19.63 7.94 4.46
C PHE A 304 -19.67 6.98 5.68
N GLY A 305 -19.12 7.38 6.84
CA GLY A 305 -19.20 6.60 8.08
C GLY A 305 -18.07 5.60 8.28
N ALA A 306 -16.86 5.91 7.81
CA ALA A 306 -15.66 5.20 8.22
C ALA A 306 -15.46 5.26 9.75
N ASP A 307 -15.21 4.12 10.37
CA ASP A 307 -14.90 3.99 11.80
C ASP A 307 -13.49 4.55 12.09
N THR A 308 -13.45 5.61 12.91
CA THR A 308 -12.21 6.28 13.35
C THR A 308 -11.32 5.40 14.22
N ASP A 309 -11.89 4.37 14.86
CA ASP A 309 -11.23 3.48 15.80
C ASP A 309 -11.09 2.04 15.28
N ALA A 310 -11.33 1.83 13.98
CA ALA A 310 -11.14 0.55 13.29
C ALA A 310 -9.73 -0.02 13.57
N ARG A 311 -9.65 -1.29 13.98
CA ARG A 311 -8.40 -1.91 14.45
C ARG A 311 -7.90 -2.96 13.48
N ASP A 312 -6.61 -2.89 13.17
CA ASP A 312 -5.92 -3.94 12.42
C ASP A 312 -5.59 -5.17 13.29
N SER A 313 -4.93 -6.16 12.68
CA SER A 313 -4.46 -7.37 13.36
C SER A 313 -3.46 -7.13 14.53
N ASN A 314 -2.92 -5.92 14.66
CA ASN A 314 -1.97 -5.47 15.68
C ASN A 314 -2.58 -4.38 16.59
N LEU A 315 -3.90 -4.20 16.56
CA LEU A 315 -4.66 -3.17 17.28
C LEU A 315 -4.31 -1.72 16.89
N TYR A 316 -3.62 -1.49 15.79
CA TYR A 316 -3.37 -0.15 15.25
C TYR A 316 -4.68 0.47 14.76
N THR A 317 -5.06 1.62 15.34
CA THR A 317 -6.12 2.49 14.83
C THR A 317 -5.57 3.47 13.77
N PRO A 318 -6.44 4.09 12.94
CA PRO A 318 -6.07 5.23 12.10
C PRO A 318 -5.28 6.32 12.85
N LEU A 319 -5.64 6.62 14.10
CA LEU A 319 -4.96 7.63 14.92
C LEU A 319 -3.53 7.20 15.27
N ILE A 320 -3.32 5.92 15.62
CA ILE A 320 -1.98 5.37 15.88
C ILE A 320 -1.14 5.37 14.58
N LEU A 321 -1.70 4.91 13.45
CA LEU A 321 -1.01 4.87 12.16
C LEU A 321 -0.58 6.26 11.67
N ALA A 322 -1.45 7.26 11.79
CA ALA A 322 -1.15 8.65 11.46
C ALA A 322 -0.06 9.22 12.38
N THR A 323 -0.14 8.94 13.69
CA THR A 323 0.81 9.44 14.68
C THR A 323 2.20 8.82 14.53
N TRP A 324 2.29 7.50 14.27
CA TRP A 324 3.56 6.81 14.02
C TRP A 324 4.34 7.41 12.84
N ASN A 325 3.63 7.90 11.82
CA ASN A 325 4.23 8.46 10.61
C ASN A 325 4.32 10.01 10.63
N GLY A 326 3.94 10.66 11.73
CA GLY A 326 4.03 12.11 11.90
C GLY A 326 3.01 12.94 11.11
N HIS A 327 1.92 12.33 10.64
CA HIS A 327 0.91 12.97 9.77
C HIS A 327 -0.02 13.90 10.57
N ARG A 328 0.49 15.04 11.03
CA ARG A 328 -0.21 15.97 11.95
C ARG A 328 -1.62 16.33 11.48
N GLU A 329 -1.82 16.68 10.21
CA GLU A 329 -3.14 17.06 9.67
C GLU A 329 -4.18 15.93 9.70
N ILE A 330 -3.74 14.67 9.78
CA ILE A 330 -4.62 13.51 9.96
C ILE A 330 -4.88 13.26 11.45
N VAL A 331 -3.87 13.41 12.31
CA VAL A 331 -4.05 13.29 13.76
C VAL A 331 -5.01 14.35 14.28
N GLU A 332 -4.82 15.61 13.88
CA GLU A 332 -5.70 16.74 14.19
C GLU A 332 -7.15 16.43 13.76
N LEU A 333 -7.35 15.96 12.53
CA LEU A 333 -8.65 15.58 12.00
C LEU A 333 -9.31 14.40 12.73
N LEU A 334 -8.56 13.35 13.08
CA LEU A 334 -9.14 12.16 13.72
C LEU A 334 -9.56 12.46 15.16
N VAL A 335 -8.79 13.27 15.88
CA VAL A 335 -9.16 13.77 17.22
C VAL A 335 -10.37 14.71 17.13
N ASP A 336 -10.40 15.66 16.18
CA ASP A 336 -11.56 16.51 15.88
C ASP A 336 -12.83 15.71 15.50
N LYS A 337 -12.67 14.43 15.13
CA LYS A 337 -13.76 13.51 14.78
C LYS A 337 -14.14 12.53 15.89
N GLY A 338 -13.46 12.58 17.03
CA GLY A 338 -13.78 11.77 18.21
C GLY A 338 -13.13 10.38 18.23
N ALA A 339 -12.05 10.15 17.49
CA ALA A 339 -11.23 8.94 17.63
C ALA A 339 -10.75 8.77 19.09
N TYR A 340 -10.71 7.53 19.59
CA TYR A 340 -10.31 7.25 20.96
C TYR A 340 -8.82 7.56 21.18
N ILE A 341 -8.57 8.65 21.90
CA ILE A 341 -7.26 9.31 21.95
C ILE A 341 -6.16 8.48 22.64
N ASP A 342 -6.54 7.64 23.60
CA ASP A 342 -5.67 6.71 24.34
C ASP A 342 -5.83 5.27 23.83
N ALA A 343 -6.17 5.07 22.55
CA ALA A 343 -6.08 3.77 21.91
C ALA A 343 -4.66 3.22 22.01
N ALA A 344 -4.50 1.93 22.34
CA ALA A 344 -3.21 1.27 22.45
C ALA A 344 -3.09 0.11 21.46
N ASP A 345 -1.91 -0.06 20.89
CA ASP A 345 -1.56 -1.21 20.06
C ASP A 345 -1.20 -2.47 20.89
N VAL A 346 -0.86 -3.58 20.23
CA VAL A 346 -0.41 -4.84 20.87
C VAL A 346 0.92 -4.75 21.66
N SER A 347 1.45 -3.56 21.90
CA SER A 347 2.58 -3.31 22.80
C SER A 347 2.26 -2.22 23.85
N GLY A 348 0.98 -1.90 24.05
CA GLY A 348 0.54 -0.87 25.00
C GLY A 348 0.76 0.57 24.54
N ARG A 349 1.22 0.80 23.29
CA ARG A 349 1.68 2.13 22.87
C ARG A 349 0.51 2.99 22.37
N THR A 350 0.30 4.12 23.04
CA THR A 350 -0.70 5.13 22.67
C THR A 350 -0.16 6.14 21.64
N PRO A 351 -1.02 6.90 20.95
CA PRO A 351 -0.61 8.04 20.13
C PRO A 351 0.36 8.98 20.85
N LEU A 352 0.12 9.29 22.14
CA LEU A 352 1.00 10.19 22.89
C LEU A 352 2.39 9.58 23.15
N LEU A 353 2.45 8.28 23.51
CA LEU A 353 3.71 7.53 23.64
C LEU A 353 4.52 7.56 22.32
N LEU A 354 3.85 7.39 21.18
CA LEU A 354 4.49 7.39 19.87
C LEU A 354 4.90 8.79 19.40
N ALA A 355 4.10 9.82 19.68
CA ALA A 355 4.46 11.21 19.40
C ALA A 355 5.67 11.66 20.25
N ALA A 356 5.73 11.23 21.51
CA ALA A 356 6.86 11.48 22.40
C ALA A 356 8.14 10.76 21.95
N LYS A 357 8.03 9.47 21.60
CA LYS A 357 9.13 8.63 21.11
C LYS A 357 9.77 9.12 19.80
N ASN A 358 9.01 9.79 18.94
CA ASN A 358 9.50 10.33 17.66
C ASN A 358 9.71 11.86 17.67
N GLY A 359 9.51 12.53 18.81
CA GLY A 359 9.74 13.97 18.96
C GLY A 359 8.71 14.87 18.26
N TYR A 360 7.52 14.35 17.96
CA TYR A 360 6.46 15.04 17.24
C TYR A 360 5.70 16.05 18.14
N PHE A 361 6.41 17.09 18.60
CA PHE A 361 5.91 18.13 19.52
C PHE A 361 4.50 18.64 19.21
N GLN A 362 4.19 18.97 17.95
CA GLN A 362 2.88 19.51 17.58
C GLN A 362 1.77 18.45 17.70
N ILE A 363 2.07 17.18 17.45
CA ILE A 363 1.12 16.08 17.63
C ILE A 363 0.94 15.80 19.13
N ALA A 364 2.03 15.68 19.89
CA ALA A 364 1.97 15.52 21.35
C ALA A 364 1.17 16.66 22.01
N LYS A 365 1.38 17.90 21.57
CA LYS A 365 0.64 19.07 22.07
C LYS A 365 -0.84 19.00 21.70
N HIS A 366 -1.19 18.65 20.46
CA HIS A 366 -2.59 18.50 20.07
C HIS A 366 -3.30 17.39 20.87
N LEU A 367 -2.64 16.24 21.09
CA LEU A 367 -3.17 15.13 21.88
C LEU A 367 -3.40 15.53 23.35
N LEU A 368 -2.41 16.18 23.97
CA LEU A 368 -2.50 16.67 25.36
C LEU A 368 -3.59 17.72 25.55
N ASN A 369 -3.80 18.63 24.59
CA ASN A 369 -4.92 19.60 24.62
C ASN A 369 -6.30 18.92 24.59
N HIS A 370 -6.39 17.70 24.06
CA HIS A 370 -7.64 16.91 24.00
C HIS A 370 -7.70 15.81 25.07
N GLY A 371 -6.84 15.87 26.09
CA GLY A 371 -6.94 15.04 27.28
C GLY A 371 -6.28 13.66 27.20
N ALA A 372 -5.36 13.44 26.24
CA ALA A 372 -4.57 12.21 26.17
C ALA A 372 -3.80 11.96 27.48
N ASN A 373 -3.84 10.74 28.01
CA ASN A 373 -3.26 10.40 29.29
C ASN A 373 -1.73 10.31 29.23
N ALA A 374 -1.04 11.32 29.79
CA ALA A 374 0.42 11.39 29.88
C ALA A 374 1.05 10.20 30.66
N GLU A 375 0.32 9.67 31.64
CA GLU A 375 0.73 8.53 32.49
C GLU A 375 0.47 7.16 31.85
N SER A 376 0.07 7.12 30.59
CA SER A 376 -0.01 5.88 29.81
C SER A 376 1.37 5.25 29.67
N ARG A 377 1.46 3.93 29.86
CA ARG A 377 2.70 3.14 29.79
C ARG A 377 2.57 2.02 28.76
N ASP A 378 3.69 1.72 28.10
CA ASP A 378 3.80 0.56 27.21
C ASP A 378 4.16 -0.75 27.95
N ASP A 379 4.21 -1.87 27.23
CA ASP A 379 4.49 -3.21 27.77
C ASP A 379 5.93 -3.37 28.35
N ASP A 380 6.84 -2.41 28.12
CA ASP A 380 8.16 -2.32 28.77
C ASP A 380 8.12 -1.34 29.99
N GLY A 381 6.94 -0.84 30.38
CA GLY A 381 6.71 0.08 31.50
C GLY A 381 7.03 1.55 31.21
N ASN A 382 7.42 1.94 29.99
CA ASN A 382 7.85 3.31 29.68
C ASN A 382 6.64 4.24 29.55
N SER A 383 6.68 5.39 30.24
CA SER A 383 5.76 6.50 29.99
C SER A 383 6.18 7.33 28.77
N SER A 384 5.30 8.25 28.35
CA SER A 384 5.61 9.22 27.27
C SER A 384 6.84 10.05 27.61
N LEU A 385 7.01 10.41 28.88
CA LEU A 385 8.16 11.18 29.36
C LEU A 385 9.46 10.37 29.24
N SER A 386 9.46 9.11 29.69
CA SER A 386 10.62 8.21 29.57
C SER A 386 11.06 8.04 28.10
N TRP A 387 10.13 7.87 27.15
CA TRP A 387 10.48 7.81 25.72
C TRP A 387 11.05 9.12 25.17
N ALA A 388 10.44 10.26 25.47
CA ALA A 388 10.93 11.57 25.02
C ALA A 388 12.36 11.85 25.53
N VAL A 389 12.62 11.54 26.80
CA VAL A 389 13.92 11.73 27.45
C VAL A 389 15.01 10.82 26.84
N LYS A 390 14.73 9.52 26.74
CA LYS A 390 15.62 8.48 26.15
C LYS A 390 16.04 8.83 24.72
N MET A 391 15.09 9.28 23.91
CA MET A 391 15.33 9.72 22.52
C MET A 391 15.93 11.13 22.41
N GLY A 392 15.90 11.93 23.48
CA GLY A 392 16.51 13.27 23.56
C GLY A 392 15.65 14.41 23.03
N HIS A 393 14.32 14.25 23.03
CA HIS A 393 13.37 15.19 22.46
C HIS A 393 12.97 16.28 23.47
N GLN A 394 13.92 17.13 23.86
CA GLN A 394 13.78 18.14 24.92
C GLN A 394 12.46 18.93 24.86
N ALA A 395 12.08 19.49 23.72
CA ALA A 395 10.83 20.26 23.60
C ALA A 395 9.56 19.44 23.93
N VAL A 396 9.59 18.12 23.78
CA VAL A 396 8.48 17.23 24.19
C VAL A 396 8.59 16.84 25.67
N VAL A 397 9.80 16.79 26.24
CA VAL A 397 10.02 16.69 27.69
C VAL A 397 9.46 17.94 28.40
N GLU A 398 9.79 19.13 27.91
CA GLU A 398 9.26 20.42 28.38
C GLU A 398 7.72 20.41 28.39
N LEU A 399 7.12 19.99 27.28
CA LEU A 399 5.67 19.90 27.11
C LEU A 399 5.01 18.86 28.03
N LEU A 400 5.59 17.68 28.19
CA LEU A 400 5.02 16.64 29.04
C LEU A 400 5.06 17.04 30.52
N VAL A 401 6.13 17.70 30.97
CA VAL A 401 6.20 18.23 32.34
C VAL A 401 5.33 19.48 32.52
N GLU A 402 5.13 20.32 31.49
CA GLU A 402 4.10 21.40 31.49
C GLU A 402 2.69 20.84 31.75
N TYR A 403 2.40 19.63 31.24
CA TYR A 403 1.13 18.92 31.44
C TYR A 403 1.13 17.99 32.67
N GLY A 404 2.14 18.07 33.52
CA GLY A 404 2.18 17.39 34.82
C GLY A 404 2.59 15.90 34.79
N ALA A 405 3.26 15.44 33.73
CA ALA A 405 3.75 14.07 33.66
C ALA A 405 4.79 13.76 34.77
N ASP A 406 4.71 12.57 35.38
CA ASP A 406 5.55 12.22 36.52
C ASP A 406 7.03 12.01 36.15
N ALA A 407 7.87 12.97 36.55
CA ALA A 407 9.32 12.94 36.36
C ALA A 407 10.05 11.84 37.18
N GLN A 408 9.39 11.27 38.20
CA GLN A 408 9.92 10.20 39.04
C GLN A 408 9.41 8.81 38.65
N SER A 409 8.52 8.70 37.65
CA SER A 409 7.87 7.43 37.29
C SER A 409 8.89 6.41 36.78
N GLU A 410 9.17 5.36 37.56
CA GLU A 410 10.07 4.25 37.18
C GLU A 410 9.45 3.33 36.11
N ASP A 411 10.22 2.93 35.11
CA ASP A 411 9.85 1.83 34.19
C ASP A 411 10.04 0.44 34.84
N ASP A 412 9.72 -0.64 34.11
CA ASP A 412 9.83 -2.03 34.60
C ASP A 412 11.28 -2.49 34.90
N ARG A 413 12.27 -1.61 34.69
CA ARG A 413 13.70 -1.80 35.00
C ARG A 413 14.16 -0.91 36.15
N GLY A 414 13.24 -0.20 36.81
CA GLY A 414 13.55 0.78 37.86
C GLY A 414 14.28 2.02 37.34
N GLN A 415 14.15 2.36 36.05
CA GLN A 415 14.75 3.58 35.50
C GLN A 415 13.74 4.72 35.51
N THR A 416 14.08 5.80 36.20
CA THR A 416 13.36 7.09 36.09
C THR A 416 13.74 7.82 34.80
N PRO A 417 12.93 8.80 34.35
CA PRO A 417 13.32 9.76 33.32
C PRO A 417 14.72 10.36 33.55
N LEU A 418 15.05 10.78 34.77
CA LEU A 418 16.37 11.33 35.10
C LEU A 418 17.51 10.31 34.90
N ALA A 419 17.29 9.03 35.26
CA ALA A 419 18.27 7.97 35.02
C ALA A 419 18.51 7.75 33.51
N TRP A 420 17.44 7.66 32.70
CA TRP A 420 17.54 7.57 31.24
C TRP A 420 18.26 8.79 30.62
N ALA A 421 18.03 10.00 31.15
CA ALA A 421 18.72 11.22 30.70
C ALA A 421 20.23 11.16 30.95
N ILE A 422 20.64 10.67 32.12
CA ILE A 422 22.05 10.52 32.51
C ILE A 422 22.73 9.43 31.67
N GLU A 423 22.13 8.24 31.53
CA GLU A 423 22.70 7.13 30.74
C GLU A 423 22.93 7.53 29.28
N ASN A 424 21.97 8.26 28.68
CA ASN A 424 22.03 8.72 27.29
C ASN A 424 22.76 10.07 27.12
N GLY A 425 23.41 10.59 28.17
CA GLY A 425 24.25 11.80 28.10
C GLY A 425 23.50 13.11 27.78
N ARG A 426 22.19 13.17 28.07
CA ARG A 426 21.29 14.27 27.67
C ARG A 426 21.37 15.47 28.64
N GLN A 427 22.51 16.16 28.67
CA GLN A 427 22.82 17.20 29.67
C GLN A 427 21.73 18.29 29.80
N ASP A 428 21.14 18.75 28.70
CA ASP A 428 20.07 19.76 28.72
C ASP A 428 18.79 19.25 29.40
N ILE A 429 18.45 17.98 29.17
CA ILE A 429 17.30 17.31 29.78
C ILE A 429 17.56 16.95 31.24
N VAL A 430 18.79 16.56 31.61
CA VAL A 430 19.19 16.38 33.03
C VAL A 430 19.01 17.69 33.79
N THR A 431 19.44 18.81 33.19
CA THR A 431 19.28 20.15 33.79
C THR A 431 17.80 20.51 33.96
N LEU A 432 16.99 20.29 32.92
CA LEU A 432 15.55 20.53 32.95
C LEU A 432 14.84 19.74 34.06
N LEU A 433 15.11 18.43 34.16
CA LEU A 433 14.41 17.57 35.13
C LEU A 433 14.72 17.99 36.57
N LEU A 434 15.99 18.24 36.88
CA LEU A 434 16.42 18.77 38.19
C LEU A 434 15.77 20.14 38.49
N ASP A 435 15.73 21.04 37.50
CA ASP A 435 15.05 22.34 37.60
C ASP A 435 13.53 22.21 37.80
N THR A 436 12.91 21.06 37.50
CA THR A 436 11.49 20.80 37.76
C THR A 436 11.26 20.12 39.11
N GLU A 437 12.12 19.18 39.52
CA GLU A 437 12.11 18.57 40.87
C GLU A 437 12.19 19.64 41.97
N VAL A 438 13.16 20.57 41.86
CA VAL A 438 13.34 21.67 42.83
C VAL A 438 12.11 22.59 42.92
N LYS A 439 11.30 22.71 41.86
CA LYS A 439 10.07 23.50 41.88
C LYS A 439 8.92 22.78 42.59
N VAL A 440 8.85 21.46 42.50
CA VAL A 440 7.85 20.63 43.20
C VAL A 440 8.09 20.68 44.71
N ASP A 441 9.34 20.46 45.15
CA ASP A 441 9.73 20.51 46.58
C ASP A 441 9.40 21.87 47.23
N LEU A 442 9.69 22.98 46.53
CA LEU A 442 9.37 24.32 47.02
C LEU A 442 7.86 24.60 47.05
N GLY A 443 7.08 24.02 46.12
CA GLY A 443 5.63 24.19 46.05
C GLY A 443 4.86 23.58 47.23
N HIS A 444 5.45 22.63 47.96
CA HIS A 444 4.87 22.02 49.15
C HIS A 444 5.25 22.73 50.47
N GLY A 445 6.12 23.75 50.44
CA GLY A 445 6.63 24.43 51.63
C GLY A 445 5.71 25.50 52.25
N GLU A 446 4.77 26.09 51.51
CA GLU A 446 4.07 27.32 51.90
C GLU A 446 2.55 27.19 52.17
N GLN A 447 2.11 26.13 52.89
CA GLN A 447 0.79 26.13 53.55
C GLN A 447 0.85 25.80 55.05
N GLY A 448 1.47 26.71 55.80
CA GLY A 448 0.95 27.19 57.09
C GLY A 448 0.91 26.25 58.30
N ASP A 449 1.88 26.45 59.21
CA ASP A 449 1.54 26.59 60.63
C ASP A 449 2.25 27.82 61.22
N SER A 450 1.53 28.60 62.03
CA SER A 450 2.03 29.78 62.72
C SER A 450 1.38 29.99 64.09
N ARG A 451 1.26 28.93 64.90
CA ARG A 451 0.98 29.05 66.35
C ARG A 451 2.00 28.32 67.23
N SER A 452 2.61 29.08 68.13
CA SER A 452 3.76 28.65 68.92
C SER A 452 3.40 28.11 70.30
N ARG A 453 3.95 26.94 70.64
CA ARG A 453 4.38 26.49 72.00
C ARG A 453 3.28 26.21 73.07
N PRO A 454 3.62 25.49 74.17
CA PRO A 454 4.45 24.28 74.22
C PRO A 454 3.99 23.20 75.26
N GLY A 455 4.53 21.98 75.13
CA GLY A 455 4.76 21.08 76.27
C GLY A 455 3.75 19.94 76.47
N GLY A 456 4.20 18.86 77.13
CA GLY A 456 3.40 17.67 77.41
C GLY A 456 4.21 16.37 77.36
N SER A 457 4.82 15.97 78.48
CA SER A 457 5.56 14.71 78.59
C SER A 457 4.63 13.48 78.67
N GLY A 458 4.86 12.46 77.84
CA GLY A 458 4.08 11.22 77.84
C GLY A 458 4.96 9.99 77.51
N LYS A 459 5.05 9.03 78.43
CA LYS A 459 5.98 7.89 78.35
C LYS A 459 5.60 6.87 77.26
N ARG A 460 6.62 6.22 76.68
CA ARG A 460 6.47 4.90 76.02
C ARG A 460 5.82 3.90 76.99
N GLY A 461 4.86 3.11 76.51
CA GLY A 461 4.28 1.99 77.28
C GLY A 461 5.04 0.67 77.06
N LYS A 462 4.52 -0.41 77.66
CA LYS A 462 4.48 -1.76 77.07
C LYS A 462 3.54 -2.71 77.84
N ASP A 463 2.81 -3.50 77.06
CA ASP A 463 2.38 -4.89 77.26
C ASP A 463 1.90 -5.38 78.65
N ARG A 464 0.63 -5.84 78.73
CA ARG A 464 0.31 -7.26 79.08
C ARG A 464 -1.19 -7.66 78.98
N GLN A 465 -1.40 -8.75 78.24
CA GLN A 465 -2.27 -9.91 78.55
C GLN A 465 -3.82 -9.78 78.73
N SER A 466 -4.52 -10.24 77.66
CA SER A 466 -5.38 -11.45 77.64
C SER A 466 -6.87 -11.41 78.05
N GLN A 467 -7.61 -12.39 77.47
CA GLN A 467 -9.00 -12.84 77.74
C GLN A 467 -10.14 -11.90 77.25
N SER A 468 -11.33 -12.38 76.83
CA SER A 468 -11.80 -13.70 76.35
C SER A 468 -13.24 -13.57 75.76
N SER A 469 -13.94 -14.69 75.50
CA SER A 469 -15.26 -14.88 74.84
C SER A 469 -15.32 -14.50 73.34
N ALA A 470 -15.86 -15.27 72.38
CA ALA A 470 -16.87 -16.37 72.33
C ALA A 470 -18.28 -15.93 71.89
N ASP A 471 -19.11 -16.92 71.53
CA ASP A 471 -20.40 -16.86 70.81
C ASP A 471 -20.18 -16.67 69.28
N GLU A 472 -20.13 -17.69 68.41
CA GLU A 472 -20.94 -18.92 68.15
C GLU A 472 -22.25 -18.71 67.35
N ASP A 473 -22.62 -19.76 66.60
CA ASP A 473 -23.84 -19.98 65.79
C ASP A 473 -24.13 -19.11 64.54
N SER A 474 -24.67 -19.69 63.44
CA SER A 474 -24.63 -21.10 63.01
C SER A 474 -24.95 -21.23 61.50
N ALA A 475 -24.65 -22.40 60.93
CA ALA A 475 -25.09 -22.80 59.58
C ALA A 475 -26.50 -23.46 59.64
N PRO A 476 -27.08 -23.99 58.53
CA PRO A 476 -26.55 -25.22 57.93
C PRO A 476 -26.57 -25.26 56.38
N SER A 477 -25.88 -26.26 55.83
CA SER A 477 -26.08 -26.80 54.48
C SER A 477 -27.23 -27.83 54.46
N SER A 478 -27.68 -28.19 53.26
CA SER A 478 -28.22 -29.52 52.96
C SER A 478 -28.04 -29.82 51.48
N ASP A 479 -27.43 -30.96 51.17
CA ASP A 479 -27.15 -31.45 49.82
C ASP A 479 -28.28 -32.38 49.30
N GLU A 480 -27.98 -33.07 48.19
CA GLU A 480 -28.43 -34.44 47.83
C GLU A 480 -29.68 -34.71 46.95
N GLU A 481 -29.44 -35.67 46.03
CA GLU A 481 -30.31 -36.73 45.43
C GLU A 481 -31.42 -36.46 44.36
N SER A 482 -31.02 -36.60 43.08
CA SER A 482 -31.32 -37.68 42.08
C SER A 482 -32.74 -38.23 41.74
N GLU A 483 -32.77 -39.04 40.66
CA GLU A 483 -33.86 -39.90 40.07
C GLU A 483 -34.89 -39.23 39.11
N GLU A 484 -35.50 -39.88 38.09
CA GLU A 484 -35.03 -40.81 37.01
C GLU A 484 -36.13 -40.96 35.88
N ASP A 485 -36.02 -41.96 34.96
CA ASP A 485 -37.03 -42.50 33.97
C ASP A 485 -37.51 -41.69 32.72
N GLU A 486 -37.81 -42.23 31.51
CA GLU A 486 -37.55 -43.48 30.68
C GLU A 486 -37.93 -43.17 29.18
N GLU A 487 -37.83 -43.94 28.07
CA GLU A 487 -37.43 -45.33 27.68
C GLU A 487 -36.45 -45.31 26.47
N ASP A 488 -36.96 -45.34 25.23
CA ASP A 488 -36.21 -45.46 23.95
C ASP A 488 -36.75 -44.38 22.96
N THR A 489 -36.90 -44.44 21.62
CA THR A 489 -36.90 -45.53 20.63
C THR A 489 -35.80 -45.41 19.57
N LYS A 490 -34.97 -46.46 19.48
CA LYS A 490 -34.52 -47.26 18.30
C LYS A 490 -34.35 -46.47 16.98
N THR A 491 -33.21 -46.58 16.29
CA THR A 491 -32.71 -47.88 15.77
C THR A 491 -31.17 -48.06 15.75
N LYS A 492 -30.72 -49.32 15.74
CA LYS A 492 -29.31 -49.76 15.82
C LYS A 492 -28.69 -50.11 14.45
N SER A 493 -27.38 -49.88 14.30
CA SER A 493 -26.51 -50.79 13.55
C SER A 493 -25.08 -50.85 14.15
N ARG A 494 -24.46 -52.04 14.11
CA ARG A 494 -23.14 -52.37 14.71
C ARG A 494 -21.98 -51.86 13.83
N GLY A 495 -20.74 -51.63 14.31
CA GLY A 495 -20.19 -51.72 15.67
C GLY A 495 -18.72 -52.23 15.70
N LYS A 496 -18.07 -52.19 16.88
CA LYS A 496 -16.65 -52.51 17.21
C LYS A 496 -15.63 -51.39 16.85
N GLY A 497 -14.61 -51.06 17.68
CA GLY A 497 -14.39 -51.44 19.09
C GLY A 497 -12.94 -51.24 19.59
N LYS A 498 -12.81 -51.00 20.92
CA LYS A 498 -11.57 -50.74 21.72
C LYS A 498 -10.99 -49.31 21.68
N ALA A 499 -10.35 -48.95 22.79
CA ALA A 499 -9.84 -47.64 23.22
C ALA A 499 -8.55 -47.88 24.07
N PRO A 500 -7.94 -46.88 24.74
CA PRO A 500 -8.06 -45.42 24.61
C PRO A 500 -6.72 -44.73 24.24
N ALA A 501 -6.78 -43.48 23.80
CA ALA A 501 -5.62 -42.59 23.71
C ALA A 501 -5.71 -41.52 24.80
N ARG A 502 -4.58 -41.16 25.43
CA ARG A 502 -4.53 -40.15 26.49
C ARG A 502 -4.84 -38.76 25.95
N GLU A 503 -5.64 -38.00 26.67
CA GLU A 503 -5.72 -36.56 26.49
C GLU A 503 -4.32 -35.93 26.63
N SER A 504 -4.04 -34.96 25.78
CA SER A 504 -2.83 -34.13 25.84
C SER A 504 -3.30 -32.67 25.86
N PRO A 505 -2.79 -31.82 26.76
CA PRO A 505 -3.35 -30.50 26.98
C PRO A 505 -3.24 -29.61 25.73
N LEU A 506 -4.24 -28.75 25.56
CA LEU A 506 -4.36 -27.78 24.48
C LEU A 506 -3.05 -26.97 24.33
N LYS A 507 -2.38 -27.12 23.18
CA LYS A 507 -1.30 -26.21 22.81
C LYS A 507 -1.91 -24.83 22.56
N LYS A 508 -1.37 -23.80 23.23
CA LYS A 508 -1.64 -22.40 22.88
C LYS A 508 -1.36 -22.18 21.37
N PRO A 509 -2.11 -21.30 20.68
CA PRO A 509 -1.78 -20.92 19.31
C PRO A 509 -0.32 -20.49 19.21
N GLN A 510 0.38 -20.94 18.17
CA GLN A 510 1.70 -20.40 17.87
C GLN A 510 1.52 -18.95 17.41
N ALA A 511 2.30 -18.03 17.98
CA ALA A 511 2.24 -16.63 17.59
C ALA A 511 2.45 -16.49 16.07
N ALA A 512 1.59 -15.71 15.42
CA ALA A 512 1.84 -15.28 14.05
C ALA A 512 3.20 -14.55 14.00
N ARG A 513 3.96 -14.73 12.91
CA ARG A 513 5.25 -14.05 12.77
C ARG A 513 5.00 -12.55 12.67
N SER A 514 5.53 -11.80 13.65
CA SER A 514 5.50 -10.34 13.69
C SER A 514 6.00 -9.75 12.36
N LEU A 515 5.16 -8.93 11.72
CA LEU A 515 5.57 -8.14 10.56
C LEU A 515 6.42 -6.96 11.04
N ASP A 516 7.73 -7.03 10.76
CA ASP A 516 8.65 -5.92 10.98
C ASP A 516 8.39 -4.81 9.93
N LEU A 517 7.55 -3.85 10.32
CA LEU A 517 7.18 -2.70 9.50
C LEU A 517 8.37 -1.80 9.11
N SER A 518 9.54 -1.92 9.76
CA SER A 518 10.74 -1.17 9.35
C SER A 518 11.24 -1.54 7.95
N ASN A 519 10.85 -2.73 7.45
CA ASN A 519 11.19 -3.23 6.13
C ASN A 519 10.10 -3.01 5.06
N TRP A 520 8.91 -2.49 5.43
CA TRP A 520 7.85 -2.20 4.45
C TRP A 520 8.20 -0.96 3.61
N ARG A 521 8.71 -1.16 2.40
CA ARG A 521 8.96 -0.08 1.44
C ARG A 521 7.68 0.22 0.65
N PRO A 522 7.20 1.48 0.62
CA PRO A 522 6.12 1.85 -0.29
C PRO A 522 6.50 1.58 -1.75
N LEU A 523 5.55 1.08 -2.54
CA LEU A 523 5.58 1.24 -3.99
C LEU A 523 5.65 2.75 -4.28
N ARG A 524 6.80 3.22 -4.77
CA ARG A 524 6.92 4.62 -5.18
C ARG A 524 6.06 4.83 -6.43
N PRO A 525 5.25 5.90 -6.52
CA PRO A 525 4.81 6.40 -7.80
C PRO A 525 6.03 6.66 -8.69
N ARG A 526 6.06 6.05 -9.88
CA ARG A 526 6.93 6.51 -10.98
C ARG A 526 6.10 7.46 -11.84
N GLU A 527 6.69 8.60 -12.20
CA GLU A 527 6.09 9.68 -12.99
C GLU A 527 5.87 9.31 -14.48
#